data_AF-A0A3D1PFQ5-F1
#
_entry.id   AF-A0A3D1PFQ5-F1
#
_cell.length_a   1.000
_cell.length_b   1.000
_cell.length_c   1.000
_cell.angle_alpha   90.00
_cell.angle_beta   90.00
_cell.angle_gamma   90.00
#
_symmetry.space_group_name_H-M   'P 1'
#
loop_
_entity.id
_entity.type
_entity.pdbx_description
1 polymer ?
#
loop_
_entity_poly.entity_id
_entity_poly.type
_entity_poly.pdbx_seq_one_letter_code
_entity_poly.pdbx_strand_id
1 'polypeptide(L)'
;MLAVNGWSGLAIEYNSEDFAELAEEYKDFSGVNLSRCMVTPDTVVPLLTSNRVPREFGVLSLDIDSYDRDVLAQILNSYRPSLICVEINEKIPPTAKVYS
;
A
#
# COMPACT_ATOMS: atom_id res chain seq x y z
N MET A 1 -14.99 4.97 -1.24
CA MET A 1 -16.05 4.52 -0.30
C MET A 1 -15.65 4.62 1.17
N LEU A 2 -14.44 4.20 1.59
CA LEU A 2 -14.03 4.29 3.00
C LEU A 2 -13.80 5.74 3.49
N ALA A 3 -13.03 6.54 2.74
CA ALA A 3 -12.77 7.94 3.10
C ALA A 3 -14.07 8.78 3.18
N VAL A 4 -15.02 8.55 2.27
CA VAL A 4 -16.37 9.16 2.30
C VAL A 4 -17.15 8.82 3.58
N ASN A 5 -16.88 7.67 4.18
CA ASN A 5 -17.47 7.26 5.47
C ASN A 5 -16.62 7.71 6.68
N GLY A 6 -15.70 8.65 6.50
CA GLY A 6 -14.91 9.26 7.58
C GLY A 6 -13.72 8.45 8.07
N TRP A 7 -13.31 7.42 7.33
CA TRP A 7 -12.11 6.66 7.68
C TRP A 7 -10.85 7.49 7.45
N SER A 8 -9.92 7.43 8.40
CA SER A 8 -8.56 7.90 8.20
C SER A 8 -7.71 6.84 7.49
N GLY A 9 -6.65 7.27 6.82
CA GLY A 9 -5.82 6.36 6.06
C GLY A 9 -4.53 6.98 5.56
N LEU A 10 -3.73 6.13 4.90
CA LEU A 10 -2.54 6.51 4.17
C LEU A 10 -2.69 5.97 2.75
N ALA A 11 -2.63 6.86 1.75
CA ALA A 11 -2.50 6.47 0.36
C ALA A 11 -1.09 6.79 -0.13
N ILE A 12 -0.49 5.86 -0.87
CA ILE A 12 0.89 5.94 -1.34
C ILE A 12 0.89 5.73 -2.84
N GLU A 13 1.49 6.66 -3.58
CA GLU A 13 1.67 6.56 -5.03
C GLU A 13 3.06 7.11 -5.38
N TYR A 14 3.83 6.42 -6.22
CA TYR A 14 5.18 6.84 -6.59
C TYR A 14 5.20 7.82 -7.78
N ASN A 15 4.40 7.53 -8.81
CA ASN A 15 4.31 8.32 -10.03
C ASN A 15 3.78 9.71 -9.69
N SER A 16 4.45 10.74 -10.19
CA SER A 16 4.06 12.13 -9.93
C SER A 16 2.72 12.52 -10.56
N GLU A 17 2.37 11.96 -11.72
CA GLU A 17 1.12 12.26 -12.41
C GLU A 17 -0.05 11.62 -11.65
N ASP A 18 0.02 10.31 -11.40
CA ASP A 18 -0.99 9.57 -10.63
C ASP A 18 -1.13 10.11 -9.20
N PHE A 19 -0.01 10.51 -8.57
CA PHE A 19 -0.05 11.14 -7.24
C PHE A 19 -0.77 12.50 -7.27
N ALA A 20 -0.65 13.29 -8.33
CA ALA A 20 -1.36 14.55 -8.44
C ALA A 20 -2.87 14.32 -8.59
N GLU A 21 -3.29 13.31 -9.34
CA GLU A 21 -4.68 12.89 -9.44
C GLU A 21 -5.22 12.40 -8.09
N LEU A 22 -4.45 11.55 -7.40
CA LEU A 22 -4.76 11.08 -6.05
C LEU A 22 -4.91 12.25 -5.07
N ALA A 23 -4.04 13.26 -5.15
CA ALA A 23 -4.11 14.44 -4.29
C ALA A 23 -5.38 15.27 -4.54
N GLU A 24 -5.79 15.41 -5.81
CA GLU A 24 -7.02 16.09 -6.17
C GLU A 24 -8.26 15.30 -5.71
N GLU A 25 -8.27 13.98 -5.86
CA GLU A 25 -9.36 13.11 -5.39
C GLU A 25 -9.50 13.17 -3.86
N TYR A 26 -8.38 13.21 -3.15
CA TYR A 26 -8.37 13.14 -1.69
C TYR A 26 -8.37 14.50 -0.96
N LYS A 27 -8.39 15.63 -1.69
CA LYS A 27 -8.20 16.99 -1.13
C LYS A 27 -9.17 17.37 0.00
N ASP A 28 -10.39 16.84 -0.04
CA ASP A 28 -11.45 17.15 0.93
C ASP A 28 -11.47 16.16 2.13
N PHE A 29 -10.61 15.13 2.11
CA PHE A 29 -10.54 14.12 3.18
C PHE A 29 -9.33 14.36 4.09
N SER A 30 -9.49 15.27 5.05
CA SER A 30 -8.43 15.62 6.02
C SER A 30 -7.93 14.46 6.91
N GLY A 31 -8.66 13.35 6.96
CA GLY A 31 -8.25 12.11 7.64
C GLY A 31 -7.28 11.24 6.82
N VAL A 32 -7.07 11.54 5.54
CA VAL A 32 -6.21 10.74 4.66
C VAL A 32 -4.89 11.47 4.44
N ASN A 33 -3.80 10.82 4.80
CA ASN A 33 -2.46 11.28 4.50
C ASN A 33 -2.01 10.71 3.15
N LEU A 34 -1.27 11.50 2.37
CA LEU A 34 -0.77 11.13 1.06
C LEU A 34 0.76 11.12 1.09
N SER A 35 1.38 10.05 0.60
CA SER A 35 2.84 9.95 0.51
C SER A 35 3.27 9.62 -0.91
N ARG A 36 4.10 10.50 -1.49
CA ARG A 36 4.70 10.21 -2.79
C ARG A 36 6.00 9.43 -2.61
N CYS A 37 5.93 8.10 -2.60
CA CYS A 37 7.08 7.25 -2.36
C CYS A 37 6.97 5.90 -3.06
N MET A 38 8.12 5.34 -3.45
CA MET A 38 8.19 3.98 -3.96
C MET A 38 8.06 2.98 -2.82
N VAL A 39 7.07 2.10 -2.93
CA VAL A 39 6.88 0.99 -2.00
C VAL A 39 7.71 -0.19 -2.45
N THR A 40 8.63 -0.63 -1.59
CA THR A 40 9.45 -1.83 -1.75
C THR A 40 9.45 -2.60 -0.43
N PRO A 41 9.96 -3.85 -0.40
CA PRO A 41 10.07 -4.60 0.86
C PRO A 41 10.86 -3.84 1.94
N ASP A 42 11.85 -3.05 1.55
CA ASP A 42 12.70 -2.30 2.49
C ASP A 42 12.07 -0.97 2.94
N THR A 43 11.21 -0.37 2.12
CA THR A 43 10.62 0.95 2.41
C THR A 43 9.26 0.88 3.08
N VAL A 44 8.49 -0.21 2.89
CA VAL A 44 7.09 -0.27 3.33
C VAL A 44 6.93 -0.12 4.84
N VAL A 45 7.72 -0.81 5.66
CA VAL A 45 7.61 -0.73 7.12
C VAL A 45 8.02 0.66 7.65
N PRO A 46 9.16 1.25 7.22
CA PRO A 46 9.49 2.64 7.53
C PRO A 46 8.40 3.63 7.13
N LEU A 47 7.78 3.48 5.95
CA LEU A 47 6.73 4.36 5.46
C LEU A 47 5.46 4.30 6.33
N LEU A 48 4.99 3.10 6.67
CA LEU A 48 3.85 2.94 7.57
C LEU A 48 4.15 3.53 8.96
N THR A 49 5.37 3.33 9.45
CA THR A 49 5.80 3.83 10.77
C THR A 49 5.90 5.35 10.81
N SER A 50 6.50 5.98 9.79
CA SER A 50 6.66 7.44 9.73
C SER A 50 5.32 8.16 9.61
N ASN A 51 4.34 7.53 8.95
CA ASN A 51 2.97 8.00 8.84
C ASN A 51 2.07 7.60 10.03
N ARG A 52 2.66 6.98 11.07
CA ARG A 52 1.96 6.59 12.31
C ARG A 52 0.76 5.68 12.07
N VAL A 53 0.84 4.81 11.06
CA VAL A 53 -0.18 3.80 10.82
C VAL A 53 -0.24 2.86 12.02
N PRO A 54 -1.43 2.59 12.61
CA PRO A 54 -1.56 1.65 13.72
C PRO A 54 -1.07 0.26 13.32
N ARG A 55 -0.48 -0.50 14.26
CA ARG A 55 -0.07 -1.89 13.98
C ARG A 55 -1.25 -2.78 13.60
N GLU A 56 -2.42 -2.54 14.18
CA GLU A 56 -3.67 -3.27 13.94
C GLU A 56 -4.67 -2.35 13.23
N PHE A 57 -4.45 -2.10 11.94
CA PHE A 57 -5.33 -1.25 11.13
C PHE A 57 -6.42 -2.07 10.42
N GLY A 58 -7.50 -1.41 9.98
CA GLY A 58 -8.66 -2.13 9.47
C GLY A 58 -8.45 -2.79 8.11
N VAL A 59 -7.97 -2.02 7.12
CA VAL A 59 -7.96 -2.46 5.71
C VAL A 59 -6.61 -2.16 5.07
N LEU A 60 -6.02 -3.17 4.43
CA LEU A 60 -4.89 -3.05 3.51
C LEU A 60 -5.39 -3.28 2.08
N SER A 61 -5.17 -2.30 1.21
CA SER A 61 -5.28 -2.47 -0.24
C SER A 61 -3.87 -2.43 -0.81
N LEU A 62 -3.44 -3.49 -1.48
CA LEU A 62 -2.13 -3.60 -2.11
C LEU A 62 -2.31 -3.93 -3.59
N ASP A 63 -2.01 -2.95 -4.41
CA ASP A 63 -1.99 -3.07 -5.86
C ASP A 63 -0.74 -2.32 -6.32
N ILE A 64 0.37 -3.05 -6.41
CA ILE A 64 1.64 -2.50 -6.85
C ILE A 64 2.18 -3.37 -7.98
N ASP A 65 2.69 -2.74 -9.03
CA ASP A 65 3.33 -3.49 -10.10
C ASP A 65 4.66 -4.04 -9.60
N SER A 66 4.69 -5.33 -9.26
CA SER A 66 5.86 -6.08 -8.76
C SER A 66 6.13 -5.93 -7.26
N TYR A 67 6.75 -6.97 -6.67
CA TYR A 67 7.05 -7.12 -5.24
C TYR A 67 5.85 -7.28 -4.30
N ASP A 68 4.60 -7.42 -4.79
CA ASP A 68 3.40 -7.57 -3.96
C ASP A 68 3.58 -8.59 -2.83
N ARG A 69 4.09 -9.77 -3.17
CA ARG A 69 4.32 -10.86 -2.21
C ARG A 69 5.32 -10.46 -1.13
N ASP A 70 6.43 -9.87 -1.52
CA ASP A 70 7.54 -9.58 -0.61
C ASP A 70 7.20 -8.36 0.28
N VAL A 71 6.51 -7.36 -0.29
CA VAL A 71 5.94 -6.23 0.44
C VAL A 71 4.88 -6.72 1.43
N LEU A 72 3.94 -7.54 0.99
CA LEU A 72 2.92 -8.12 1.86
C LEU A 72 3.55 -8.91 3.01
N ALA A 73 4.58 -9.71 2.75
CA ALA A 73 5.32 -10.43 3.78
C ALA A 73 5.95 -9.49 4.81
N GLN A 74 6.56 -8.38 4.37
CA GLN A 74 7.15 -7.38 5.28
C GLN A 74 6.08 -6.69 6.13
N ILE A 75 4.94 -6.33 5.53
CA ILE A 75 3.81 -5.77 6.28
C ILE A 75 3.34 -6.77 7.33
N LEU A 76 3.08 -8.03 6.95
CA LEU A 76 2.60 -9.07 7.86
C LEU A 76 3.60 -9.48 8.93
N ASN A 77 4.89 -9.18 8.77
CA ASN A 77 5.88 -9.37 9.83
C ASN A 77 5.72 -8.32 10.96
N SER A 78 5.26 -7.11 10.63
CA SER A 78 5.24 -5.95 11.56
C SER A 78 3.85 -5.43 11.93
N TYR A 79 2.84 -5.71 11.11
CA TYR A 79 1.47 -5.21 11.16
C TYR A 79 0.45 -6.35 11.05
N ARG A 80 -0.78 -6.08 11.46
CA ARG A 80 -1.91 -7.02 11.51
C ARG A 80 -3.18 -6.33 10.98
N PRO A 81 -3.30 -6.14 9.65
CA PRO A 81 -4.53 -5.64 9.06
C PRO A 81 -5.69 -6.63 9.28
N SER A 82 -6.90 -6.12 9.53
CA SER A 82 -8.09 -6.98 9.69
C SER A 82 -8.61 -7.53 8.36
N LEU A 83 -8.43 -6.79 7.26
CA LEU A 83 -8.79 -7.17 5.90
C LEU A 83 -7.64 -6.83 4.95
N ILE A 84 -7.34 -7.75 4.04
CA ILE A 84 -6.31 -7.59 3.02
C ILE A 84 -6.95 -7.82 1.64
N CYS A 85 -6.87 -6.82 0.77
CA CYS A 85 -7.17 -6.92 -0.65
C CYS A 85 -5.84 -6.77 -1.39
N VAL A 86 -5.44 -7.80 -2.14
CA VAL A 86 -4.21 -7.78 -2.94
C VAL A 86 -4.57 -8.16 -4.36
N GLU A 87 -4.15 -7.35 -5.34
CA GLU A 87 -4.19 -7.75 -6.74
C GLU A 87 -3.06 -8.73 -7.04
N ILE A 88 -3.37 -9.85 -7.70
CA ILE A 88 -2.35 -10.82 -8.12
C ILE A 88 -2.15 -10.67 -9.62
N ASN A 89 -1.00 -10.13 -10.00
CA ASN A 89 -0.59 -10.05 -11.39
C ASN A 89 -0.26 -11.44 -11.97
N GLU A 90 -1.17 -12.00 -12.79
CA GLU A 90 -1.07 -13.36 -13.37
C GLU A 90 0.11 -13.57 -14.35
N LYS A 91 0.86 -12.52 -14.69
CA LYS A 91 2.01 -12.63 -15.62
C LYS A 91 3.21 -13.39 -15.05
N ILE A 92 3.23 -13.69 -13.75
CA ILE A 92 4.26 -14.54 -13.13
C ILE A 92 3.63 -15.91 -12.82
N PRO A 93 3.89 -16.96 -13.62
CA PRO A 93 3.39 -18.28 -13.31
C PRO A 93 3.96 -18.77 -11.96
N PRO A 94 3.19 -19.52 -11.15
CA PRO A 94 3.59 -19.98 -9.80
C PRO A 94 4.84 -20.86 -9.72
N THR A 95 5.53 -21.14 -10.84
CA THR A 95 6.59 -22.15 -10.95
C THR A 95 7.83 -21.73 -11.74
N ALA A 96 8.08 -20.44 -11.98
CA ALA A 96 9.35 -20.03 -12.60
C ALA A 96 10.52 -20.19 -11.61
N LYS A 97 11.11 -21.40 -11.56
CA LYS A 97 12.46 -21.58 -11.03
C LYS A 97 13.41 -20.84 -11.96
N VAL A 98 13.92 -19.70 -11.52
CA VAL A 98 15.06 -19.06 -12.19
C VAL A 98 16.29 -19.91 -11.91
N TYR A 99 16.63 -20.79 -12.84
CA TYR A 99 17.96 -21.37 -12.94
C TYR A 99 18.69 -20.69 -14.11
N SER A 100 19.96 -20.37 -13.81
CA SER A 100 21.04 -19.77 -14.63
C SER A 100 20.87 -18.33 -15.07
#